data_AF-K3ZYK7-F1
#
_entry.id   AF-K3ZYK7-F1
#
_cell.length_a   1.000
_cell.length_b   1.000
_cell.length_c   1.000
_cell.angle_alpha   90.00
_cell.angle_beta   90.00
_cell.angle_gamma   90.00
#
_symmetry.space_group_name_H-M   'P 1'
#
loop_
_entity.id
_entity.type
_entity.pdbx_description
1 polymer ?
#
loop_
_entity_poly.entity_id
_entity_poly.type
_entity_poly.pdbx_seq_one_letter_code
_entity_poly.pdbx_strand_id
1 'polypeptide(L)' 'MKEIRAHEVAIAELDNLHPSRAVYQKAGNIFFRKSVKSVVTTEQKQLDLAKARLSKLNQA' A
#
# COMPACT_ATOMS: atom_id res chain seq x y z
N MET A 1 -9.90 8.63 -5.39
CA MET A 1 -10.43 7.35 -5.92
C MET A 1 -9.36 6.46 -6.54
N LYS A 2 -8.60 6.91 -7.57
CA LYS A 2 -7.54 6.08 -8.19
C LYS A 2 -6.45 5.61 -7.21
N GLU A 3 -6.02 6.49 -6.30
CA GLU A 3 -5.02 6.18 -5.25
C GLU A 3 -5.50 5.11 -4.26
N ILE A 4 -6.72 5.24 -3.73
CA ILE A 4 -7.35 4.26 -2.83
C ILE A 4 -7.37 2.87 -3.49
N ARG A 5 -7.84 2.79 -4.74
CA ARG A 5 -7.89 1.53 -5.47
C ARG A 5 -6.49 0.95 -5.72
N ALA A 6 -5.49 1.78 -5.97
CA ALA A 6 -4.12 1.30 -6.17
C ALA A 6 -3.56 0.63 -4.90
N HIS A 7 -3.78 1.22 -3.72
CA HIS A 7 -3.39 0.60 -2.45
C HIS A 7 -4.17 -0.70 -2.16
N GLU A 8 -5.48 -0.74 -2.45
CA GLU A 8 -6.29 -1.96 -2.28
C GLU A 8 -5.80 -3.10 -3.18
N VAL A 9 -5.48 -2.81 -4.44
CA VAL A 9 -4.91 -3.80 -5.36
C VAL A 9 -3.52 -4.25 -4.89
N ALA A 10 -2.65 -3.32 -4.47
CA ALA A 10 -1.32 -3.66 -3.98
C ALA A 10 -1.37 -4.59 -2.76
N ILE A 11 -2.27 -4.32 -1.79
CA ILE A 11 -2.47 -5.19 -0.63
C ILE A 11 -2.92 -6.58 -1.07
N ALA A 12 -3.93 -6.67 -1.94
CA ALA A 12 -4.44 -7.95 -2.42
C ALA A 12 -3.38 -8.76 -3.21
N GLU A 13 -2.55 -8.09 -4.00
CA GLU A 13 -1.44 -8.73 -4.72
C GLU A 13 -0.36 -9.22 -3.75
N LEU A 14 -0.01 -8.42 -2.73
CA LEU A 14 0.98 -8.78 -1.72
C LEU A 14 0.53 -9.94 -0.83
N ASP A 15 -0.74 -9.96 -0.43
CA ASP A 15 -1.31 -11.03 0.40
C ASP A 15 -1.38 -12.38 -0.32
N ASN A 16 -1.43 -12.36 -1.66
CA ASN A 16 -1.34 -13.56 -2.49
C ASN A 16 0.09 -14.07 -2.69
N LEU A 17 1.11 -13.37 -2.19
CA LEU A 17 2.49 -13.86 -2.22
C LEU A 17 2.80 -14.74 -1.00
N HIS A 18 3.67 -15.72 -1.21
CA HIS A 18 4.20 -16.49 -0.09
C HIS A 18 4.93 -15.56 0.91
N PRO A 19 4.71 -15.66 2.24
CA PRO A 19 5.26 -14.71 3.22
C PRO A 19 6.79 -14.58 3.22
N SER A 20 7.52 -15.63 2.82
CA SER A 20 8.98 -15.61 2.72
C SER A 20 9.51 -14.97 1.43
N ARG A 21 8.63 -14.65 0.47
CA ARG A 21 9.04 -14.05 -0.80
C ARG A 21 9.57 -12.64 -0.56
N ALA A 22 10.72 -12.35 -1.15
CA ALA A 22 11.26 -10.99 -1.11
C ALA A 22 10.44 -10.08 -2.02
N VAL A 23 10.10 -8.89 -1.52
CA VAL A 23 9.47 -7.81 -2.28
C VAL A 23 10.36 -6.59 -2.26
N TYR A 24 10.15 -5.67 -3.19
CA TYR A 24 10.96 -4.47 -3.34
C TYR A 24 10.08 -3.23 -3.35
N GLN A 25 10.43 -2.25 -2.54
CA GLN A 25 9.79 -0.94 -2.54
C GLN A 25 10.70 0.06 -3.25
N LYS A 26 10.17 0.75 -4.26
CA LYS A 26 10.90 1.76 -5.02
C LYS A 26 10.81 3.12 -4.31
N ALA A 27 11.94 3.78 -4.13
CA ALA A 27 12.01 5.19 -3.73
C ALA A 27 12.96 5.93 -4.67
N GLY A 28 12.40 6.81 -5.51
CA GLY A 28 13.14 7.38 -6.64
C GLY A 28 13.63 6.27 -7.58
N ASN A 29 14.95 6.20 -7.80
CA ASN A 29 15.58 5.19 -8.65
C ASN A 29 16.12 3.98 -7.88
N ILE A 30 15.89 3.90 -6.57
CA ILE A 30 16.46 2.85 -5.69
C ILE A 30 15.35 1.89 -5.26
N PHE A 31 15.66 0.59 -5.24
CA PHE A 31 14.78 -0.47 -4.79
C PHE A 31 15.29 -1.04 -3.47
N PHE A 32 14.46 -0.98 -2.43
CA PHE A 32 14.77 -1.53 -1.11
C PHE A 32 14.09 -2.88 -0.94
N ARG A 33 14.89 -3.92 -0.63
CA ARG A 33 14.34 -5.23 -0.28
C ARG A 33 13.57 -5.12 1.04
N LYS A 34 12.35 -5.64 1.06
CA LYS A 34 11.42 -5.63 2.21
C LYS A 34 10.77 -6.99 2.37
N SER A 35 10.13 -7.22 3.52
CA SER A 35 9.24 -8.36 3.73
C SER A 35 7.82 -8.00 3.33
N VAL A 36 7.05 -8.99 2.83
CA VAL A 36 5.64 -8.82 2.44
C VAL A 36 4.86 -8.13 3.57
N LYS A 37 4.96 -8.63 4.80
CA LYS A 37 4.29 -8.08 5.98
C LYS A 37 4.56 -6.58 6.18
N SER A 38 5.83 -6.16 6.07
CA SER A 38 6.18 -4.74 6.27
C SER A 38 5.60 -3.82 5.19
N VAL A 39 5.50 -4.31 3.96
CA VAL A 39 4.91 -3.56 2.84
C VAL A 39 3.39 -3.50 3.01
N VAL A 40 2.73 -4.62 3.31
CA VAL A 40 1.28 -4.65 3.58
C VAL A 40 0.88 -3.65 4.68
N THR A 41 1.62 -3.61 5.80
CA THR A 41 1.37 -2.64 6.87
C THR A 41 1.51 -1.19 6.39
N THR A 42 2.48 -0.93 5.50
CA THR A 42 2.70 0.41 4.94
C THR A 42 1.58 0.81 3.99
N GLU A 43 1.19 -0.09 3.08
CA GLU A 43 0.10 0.13 2.14
C GLU A 43 -1.25 0.33 2.85
N GLN A 44 -1.52 -0.46 3.90
CA GLN A 44 -2.73 -0.29 4.71
C GLN A 44 -2.79 1.09 5.36
N LYS A 45 -1.66 1.57 5.92
CA LYS A 45 -1.59 2.91 6.49
C LYS A 45 -1.87 4.01 5.45
N GLN A 46 -1.36 3.87 4.23
CA GLN A 46 -1.63 4.85 3.16
C GLN A 46 -3.09 4.79 2.70
N LEU A 47 -3.66 3.59 2.59
CA LEU A 47 -5.08 3.39 2.28
C LEU A 47 -5.97 4.10 3.29
N ASP A 48 -5.70 3.92 4.59
CA ASP A 48 -6.48 4.54 5.67
C ASP A 48 -6.40 6.08 5.62
N LEU A 49 -5.20 6.63 5.38
CA LEU A 49 -4.99 8.07 5.20
C LEU A 49 -5.75 8.61 3.99
N ALA A 50 -5.71 7.90 2.86
CA ALA A 50 -6.41 8.29 1.63
C ALA A 50 -7.93 8.26 1.82
N LYS A 51 -8.47 7.23 2.49
CA LYS A 51 -9.90 7.13 2.85
C LYS A 51 -10.32 8.25 3.80
N ALA A 52 -9.51 8.56 4.82
CA ALA A 52 -9.78 9.66 5.75
C ALA A 52 -9.79 11.03 5.06
N ARG A 53 -8.85 11.29 4.14
CA ARG A 53 -8.83 12.53 3.34
C ARG A 53 -10.06 12.66 2.45
N LEU A 54 -10.48 11.57 1.80
CA LEU A 54 -11.68 11.56 0.97
C LEU A 54 -12.94 11.84 1.80
N SER A 55 -13.05 11.22 2.98
CA SER A 55 -14.18 11.46 3.90
C SER A 55 -14.29 12.94 4.28
N LYS A 56 -13.17 13.59 4.63
CA LYS A 56 -13.15 15.02 4.94
C LYS A 56 -13.59 15.90 3.77
N LEU A 57 -13.17 15.59 2.55
CA LEU A 57 -13.57 16.33 1.35
C LEU A 57 -15.06 16.20 1.04
N ASN A 58 -15.67 15.05 1.34
CA ASN A 58 -17.10 14.83 1.14
C ASN A 58 -17.98 15.49 2.23
N GLN A 59 -17.37 15.96 3.32
CA GLN A 59 -18.05 16.65 4.43
C GLN A 59 -17.98 18.19 4.30
N ALA A 60 -17.23 18.70 3.33
CA ALA A 60 -17.10 20.13 3.02
C ALA A 60 -18.04 20.51 1.88
#